data_AF-A0A850SZ12-F1
#
_entry.id   AF-A0A850SZ12-F1
#
_cell.length_a   1.000
_cell.length_b   1.000
_cell.length_c   1.000
_cell.angle_alpha   90.00
_cell.angle_beta   90.00
_cell.angle_gamma   90.00
#
_symmetry.space_group_name_H-M   'P 1'
#
loop_
_entity.id
_entity.type
_entity.pdbx_description
1 polymer ?
#
loop_
_entity_poly.entity_id
_entity_poly.type
_entity_poly.pdbx_seq_one_letter_code
_entity_poly.pdbx_strand_id
1 'polypeptide(L)'
;MDTLSLKEFPGWPDNFGDLLIEWRRSNICKEIRILSLFSGAGGLDIGFHDAGFKIIECNEIEKDFATTLTLNNSSEKRLHGCSVACIDINDYNPELDGVDFIIGGPPCQTFSAAGARAAGVNGTDDDRGNLFKQYVRILTKLKPKGFLFENVYRIVGAQKGKPWKQIQTAFREAGYNLYWRILDAADFGVPQFRERLIIVGLKEGSFQFPYPTHGPDSTDNRPYYSAGMAIEGVVSKVQGSKVGGRHGHLLNDIPPGLNYSFYTDRMGHPTPHFGWRSKFSDYLYKADPNTPVRTIKAQGGQYTGPFHWGNRTFTIEELKRLQTFPDNYVINGNRQKVIHQLGNSVPPQLARVLALSIAQQVFDAPLPFKLELMPDSMELKFRTRKSKLTKIYAQKAQDAIDKLNIDNSKRKKIIKSNKGYFSLTANLVLEKSNKEASWDYYLESEISNGNISIQLWDKEKKKNPQYQYTVKPRRGFQTNSGIELITMQSFSSNLHSITAIWKYLESLVKKYYHKDDLIQLFGYYQYSNNYLINIEYN
;
A
#
# COMPACT_ATOMS: atom_id res chain seq x y z
N MET A 1 4.61 -23.82 -19.02
CA MET A 1 4.37 -24.51 -17.73
C MET A 1 3.95 -25.96 -17.93
N ASP A 2 3.19 -26.27 -18.99
CA ASP A 2 2.76 -27.64 -19.31
C ASP A 2 3.92 -28.62 -19.57
N THR A 3 5.09 -28.17 -20.04
CA THR A 3 6.28 -29.01 -20.21
C THR A 3 6.94 -29.44 -18.89
N LEU A 4 6.70 -28.72 -17.78
CA LEU A 4 7.14 -29.13 -16.44
C LEU A 4 6.07 -29.97 -15.72
N SER A 5 4.93 -30.27 -16.38
CA SER A 5 3.79 -31.00 -15.80
C SER A 5 3.27 -30.42 -14.47
N LEU A 6 3.50 -29.12 -14.24
CA LEU A 6 3.07 -28.45 -13.02
C LEU A 6 1.59 -28.10 -13.10
N LYS A 7 0.77 -28.78 -12.30
CA LYS A 7 -0.56 -28.29 -11.95
C LYS A 7 -0.42 -27.25 -10.84
N GLU A 8 -1.25 -26.23 -10.88
CA GLU A 8 -1.30 -25.19 -9.85
C GLU A 8 -1.92 -25.77 -8.57
N PHE A 9 -1.04 -26.16 -7.65
CA PHE A 9 -1.37 -26.61 -6.30
C PHE A 9 -0.93 -25.57 -5.28
N PRO A 10 -1.36 -25.67 -4.01
CA PRO A 10 -0.88 -24.79 -2.96
C PRO A 10 0.66 -24.78 -2.89
N GLY A 11 1.24 -23.57 -2.83
CA GLY A 11 2.70 -23.39 -2.87
C GLY A 11 3.35 -23.54 -4.25
N TRP A 12 2.57 -23.64 -5.34
CA TRP A 12 3.08 -23.82 -6.70
C TRP A 12 4.26 -22.89 -7.11
N PRO A 13 4.28 -21.58 -6.78
CA PRO A 13 5.41 -20.73 -7.15
C PRO A 13 6.75 -21.18 -6.56
N ASP A 14 6.74 -21.82 -5.38
CA ASP A 14 7.94 -22.35 -4.74
C ASP A 14 8.45 -23.59 -5.48
N ASN A 15 7.54 -24.55 -5.72
CA ASN A 15 7.82 -25.77 -6.49
C ASN A 15 8.32 -25.47 -7.91
N PHE A 16 7.77 -24.42 -8.54
CA PHE A 16 8.26 -23.97 -9.84
C PHE A 16 9.71 -23.48 -9.76
N GLY A 17 10.08 -22.73 -8.72
CA GLY A 17 11.46 -22.34 -8.46
C GLY A 17 12.40 -23.54 -8.28
N ASP A 18 11.99 -24.53 -7.48
CA ASP A 18 12.79 -25.73 -7.23
C ASP A 18 13.05 -26.53 -8.52
N LEU A 19 12.01 -26.73 -9.34
CA LEU A 19 12.15 -27.42 -10.63
C LEU A 19 13.06 -26.67 -11.62
N LEU A 20 13.08 -25.34 -11.60
CA LEU A 20 14.02 -24.56 -12.41
C LEU A 20 15.46 -24.77 -11.95
N ILE A 21 15.69 -24.80 -10.63
CA ILE A 21 17.02 -25.07 -10.05
C ILE A 21 17.48 -26.49 -10.44
N GLU A 22 16.62 -27.49 -10.29
CA GLU A 22 16.93 -28.89 -10.63
C GLU A 22 17.22 -29.06 -12.13
N TRP A 23 16.38 -28.47 -12.98
CA TRP A 23 16.59 -28.47 -14.43
C TRP A 23 17.91 -27.81 -14.78
N ARG A 24 18.24 -26.67 -14.16
CA ARG A 24 19.49 -25.96 -14.45
C ARG A 24 20.72 -26.72 -14.00
N ARG A 25 20.68 -27.42 -12.85
CA ARG A 25 21.78 -28.29 -12.39
C ARG A 25 22.03 -29.46 -13.33
N SER A 26 20.98 -29.93 -14.02
CA SER A 26 21.06 -31.07 -14.93
C SER A 26 21.52 -30.70 -16.35
N ASN A 27 21.68 -29.41 -16.66
CA ASN A 27 22.02 -28.93 -18.00
C ASN A 27 23.31 -28.08 -17.97
N ILE A 28 24.19 -28.29 -18.95
CA ILE A 28 25.44 -27.51 -19.07
C ILE A 28 25.09 -26.13 -19.59
N CYS A 29 25.56 -25.12 -18.87
CA CYS A 29 24.93 -23.83 -18.87
C CYS A 29 25.94 -22.79 -18.40
N LYS A 30 26.15 -21.73 -19.19
CA LYS A 30 27.10 -20.68 -18.81
C LYS A 30 26.64 -20.01 -17.51
N GLU A 31 27.58 -19.85 -16.59
CA GLU A 31 27.36 -19.09 -15.35
C GLU A 31 27.19 -17.60 -15.71
N ILE A 32 26.13 -16.98 -15.18
CA ILE A 32 25.84 -15.54 -15.36
C ILE A 32 25.91 -14.90 -13.98
N ARG A 33 26.88 -14.01 -13.79
CA ARG A 33 27.22 -13.42 -12.49
C ARG A 33 26.53 -12.07 -12.31
N ILE A 34 25.81 -11.90 -11.20
CA ILE A 34 25.01 -10.70 -10.96
C ILE A 34 25.29 -10.05 -9.60
N LEU A 35 25.31 -8.73 -9.59
CA LEU A 35 25.33 -7.91 -8.38
C LEU A 35 23.92 -7.42 -8.08
N SER A 36 23.48 -7.57 -6.83
CA SER A 36 22.18 -7.09 -6.37
C SER A 36 22.33 -5.87 -5.47
N LEU A 37 21.66 -4.78 -5.84
CA LEU A 37 21.66 -3.53 -5.10
C LEU A 37 20.32 -3.31 -4.42
N PHE A 38 20.32 -2.79 -3.19
CA PHE A 38 19.11 -2.58 -2.40
C PHE A 38 18.30 -3.87 -2.23
N SER A 39 19.00 -4.95 -1.86
CA SER A 39 18.50 -6.33 -1.95
C SER A 39 17.31 -6.60 -1.03
N GLY A 40 17.15 -5.83 0.04
CA GLY A 40 16.10 -6.00 1.03
C GLY A 40 16.12 -7.41 1.61
N ALA A 41 14.99 -8.10 1.51
CA ALA A 41 14.85 -9.47 1.99
C ALA A 41 15.18 -10.53 0.93
N GLY A 42 15.72 -10.15 -0.22
CA GLY A 42 16.12 -11.12 -1.25
C GLY A 42 15.03 -11.47 -2.26
N GLY A 43 13.90 -10.75 -2.31
CA GLY A 43 12.76 -11.16 -3.14
C GLY A 43 13.04 -11.17 -4.64
N LEU A 44 13.78 -10.18 -5.13
CA LEU A 44 14.25 -10.13 -6.52
C LEU A 44 15.34 -11.18 -6.76
N ASP A 45 16.24 -11.30 -5.79
CA ASP A 45 17.39 -12.22 -5.77
C ASP A 45 16.97 -13.68 -5.91
N ILE A 46 15.98 -14.13 -5.14
CA ILE A 46 15.43 -15.49 -5.23
C ILE A 46 15.00 -15.81 -6.67
N GLY A 47 14.31 -14.89 -7.33
CA GLY A 47 13.83 -15.15 -8.70
C GLY A 47 14.96 -15.29 -9.72
N PHE A 48 16.04 -14.51 -9.56
CA PHE A 48 17.23 -14.62 -10.40
C PHE A 48 18.04 -15.88 -10.08
N HIS A 49 18.21 -16.22 -8.80
CA HIS A 49 18.84 -17.48 -8.40
C HIS A 49 18.11 -18.68 -9.00
N ASP A 50 16.78 -18.72 -8.86
CA ASP A 50 15.97 -19.83 -9.35
C ASP A 50 16.03 -19.95 -10.89
N ALA A 51 16.26 -18.85 -11.60
CA ALA A 51 16.50 -18.83 -13.05
C ALA A 51 17.95 -19.20 -13.45
N GLY A 52 18.82 -19.50 -12.49
CA GLY A 52 20.20 -19.97 -12.73
C GLY A 52 21.27 -18.88 -12.75
N PHE A 53 20.95 -17.65 -12.32
CA PHE A 53 21.96 -16.61 -12.14
C PHE A 53 22.72 -16.81 -10.84
N LYS A 54 24.01 -16.51 -10.84
CA LYS A 54 24.84 -16.51 -9.64
C LYS A 54 24.90 -15.11 -9.05
N ILE A 55 24.29 -14.94 -7.89
CA ILE A 55 24.38 -13.69 -7.14
C ILE A 55 25.73 -13.68 -6.44
N ILE A 56 26.63 -12.79 -6.87
CA ILE A 56 27.98 -12.72 -6.31
C ILE A 56 27.99 -11.93 -5.00
N GLU A 57 27.19 -10.86 -4.93
CA GLU A 57 27.09 -10.00 -3.76
C GLU A 57 25.71 -9.32 -3.71
N CYS A 58 25.19 -9.15 -2.50
CA CYS A 58 24.02 -8.35 -2.19
C CYS A 58 24.45 -7.11 -1.39
N ASN A 59 24.14 -5.91 -1.87
CA ASN A 59 24.21 -4.68 -1.08
C ASN A 59 22.86 -4.42 -0.40
N GLU A 60 22.90 -4.18 0.91
CA GLU A 60 21.74 -3.85 1.75
C GLU A 60 22.17 -2.98 2.94
N ILE A 61 21.42 -1.94 3.27
CA ILE A 61 21.80 -1.01 4.35
C ILE A 61 21.24 -1.44 5.71
N GLU A 62 20.05 -2.05 5.74
CA GLU A 62 19.38 -2.43 6.97
C GLU A 62 19.96 -3.74 7.52
N LYS A 63 20.61 -3.66 8.68
CA LYS A 63 21.27 -4.80 9.34
C LYS A 63 20.40 -6.05 9.48
N ASP A 64 19.12 -5.90 9.84
CA ASP A 64 18.20 -7.04 9.97
C ASP A 64 17.92 -7.71 8.61
N PHE A 65 17.91 -6.93 7.54
CA PHE A 65 17.63 -7.39 6.18
C PHE A 65 18.89 -8.07 5.62
N ALA A 66 20.06 -7.46 5.84
CA ALA A 66 21.35 -8.11 5.57
C ALA A 66 21.47 -9.46 6.31
N THR A 67 21.04 -9.52 7.57
CA THR A 67 21.02 -10.78 8.34
C THR A 67 20.08 -11.82 7.70
N THR A 68 18.90 -11.41 7.20
CA THR A 68 18.03 -12.29 6.40
C THR A 68 18.77 -12.88 5.20
N LEU A 69 19.50 -12.07 4.44
CA LEU A 69 20.25 -12.53 3.27
C LEU A 69 21.33 -13.54 3.69
N THR A 70 22.12 -13.23 4.73
CA THR A 70 23.16 -14.13 5.27
C THR A 70 22.57 -15.45 5.75
N LEU A 71 21.42 -15.46 6.43
CA LEU A 71 20.77 -16.70 6.88
C LEU A 71 20.35 -17.63 5.74
N ASN A 72 20.28 -17.12 4.51
CA ASN A 72 19.88 -17.88 3.32
C ASN A 72 21.03 -18.19 2.35
N ASN A 73 22.30 -18.03 2.76
CA ASN A 73 23.47 -18.19 1.87
C ASN A 73 24.22 -19.53 1.95
N SER A 74 23.69 -20.53 2.69
CA SER A 74 24.26 -21.88 2.77
C SER A 74 24.01 -22.71 1.51
N SER A 75 24.76 -23.81 1.32
CA SER A 75 24.74 -24.70 0.14
C SER A 75 23.36 -25.17 -0.32
N GLU A 76 22.42 -25.35 0.61
CA GLU A 76 21.07 -25.84 0.33
C GLU A 76 20.03 -24.72 0.12
N LYS A 77 20.45 -23.45 0.18
CA LYS A 77 19.53 -22.29 0.17
C LYS A 77 19.71 -21.41 -1.07
N ARG A 78 18.70 -20.60 -1.35
CA ARG A 78 18.55 -19.78 -2.57
C ARG A 78 19.49 -18.58 -2.69
N LEU A 79 20.38 -18.34 -1.73
CA LEU A 79 21.46 -17.34 -1.86
C LEU A 79 22.83 -17.98 -1.69
N HIS A 80 22.97 -19.28 -2.01
CA HIS A 80 24.21 -20.01 -1.81
C HIS A 80 25.43 -19.28 -2.42
N GLY A 81 26.45 -19.06 -1.59
CA GLY A 81 27.73 -18.48 -2.02
C GLY A 81 27.70 -16.97 -2.26
N CYS A 82 26.57 -16.30 -1.97
CA CYS A 82 26.44 -14.84 -2.04
C CYS A 82 27.10 -14.17 -0.83
N SER A 83 27.98 -13.20 -1.07
CA SER A 83 28.43 -12.26 -0.03
C SER A 83 27.34 -11.22 0.26
N VAL A 84 27.35 -10.65 1.47
CA VAL A 84 26.40 -9.60 1.86
C VAL A 84 27.18 -8.39 2.34
N ALA A 85 27.10 -7.30 1.58
CA ALA A 85 27.67 -6.00 1.91
C ALA A 85 26.62 -5.16 2.65
N CYS A 86 26.66 -5.20 3.99
CA CYS A 86 25.79 -4.42 4.86
C CYS A 86 26.25 -2.94 4.94
N ILE A 87 26.13 -2.19 3.85
CA ILE A 87 26.75 -0.86 3.67
C ILE A 87 25.77 0.07 2.95
N ASP A 88 25.76 1.36 3.33
CA ASP A 88 25.02 2.39 2.57
C ASP A 88 25.53 2.45 1.12
N ILE A 89 24.62 2.53 0.15
CA ILE A 89 24.99 2.56 -1.26
C ILE A 89 25.93 3.73 -1.60
N ASN A 90 25.89 4.85 -0.86
CA ASN A 90 26.77 6.00 -1.08
C ASN A 90 28.24 5.63 -0.81
N ASP A 91 28.48 4.83 0.23
CA ASP A 91 29.81 4.38 0.65
C ASP A 91 30.24 3.06 -0.01
N TYR A 92 29.28 2.33 -0.59
CA TYR A 92 29.53 1.06 -1.26
C TYR A 92 30.26 1.24 -2.60
N ASN A 93 31.50 0.76 -2.68
CA ASN A 93 32.35 0.84 -3.87
C ASN A 93 32.96 -0.55 -4.19
N PRO A 94 32.21 -1.45 -4.86
CA PRO A 94 32.62 -2.83 -5.07
C PRO A 94 33.83 -2.96 -5.99
N GLU A 95 34.80 -3.78 -5.61
CA GLU A 95 35.92 -4.24 -6.44
C GLU A 95 35.64 -5.66 -6.95
N LEU A 96 34.58 -5.76 -7.77
CA LEU A 96 34.08 -7.04 -8.28
C LEU A 96 34.43 -7.18 -9.77
N ASP A 97 35.09 -8.28 -10.12
CA ASP A 97 35.37 -8.65 -11.51
C ASP A 97 34.28 -9.58 -12.09
N GLY A 98 34.05 -9.42 -13.39
CA GLY A 98 33.16 -10.29 -14.16
C GLY A 98 31.70 -10.19 -13.72
N VAL A 99 31.18 -8.96 -13.57
CA VAL A 99 29.75 -8.72 -13.32
C VAL A 99 29.02 -8.62 -14.66
N ASP A 100 28.21 -9.64 -14.98
CA ASP A 100 27.49 -9.71 -16.25
C ASP A 100 26.22 -8.84 -16.26
N PHE A 101 25.55 -8.74 -15.10
CA PHE A 101 24.27 -8.04 -14.96
C PHE A 101 24.11 -7.43 -13.57
N ILE A 102 23.35 -6.34 -13.44
CA ILE A 102 23.03 -5.73 -12.13
C ILE A 102 21.53 -5.65 -11.94
N ILE A 103 21.04 -6.03 -10.75
CA ILE A 103 19.62 -5.94 -10.38
C ILE A 103 19.45 -5.03 -9.17
N GLY A 104 18.28 -4.40 -9.03
CA GLY A 104 17.95 -3.71 -7.78
C GLY A 104 16.72 -2.82 -7.84
N GLY A 105 16.23 -2.44 -6.67
CA GLY A 105 15.03 -1.60 -6.49
C GLY A 105 15.26 -0.46 -5.51
N PRO A 106 15.93 0.64 -5.92
CA PRO A 106 16.22 1.74 -5.00
C PRO A 106 14.92 2.39 -4.48
N PRO A 107 14.86 2.70 -3.18
CA PRO A 107 13.65 3.21 -2.56
C PRO A 107 13.26 4.58 -3.12
N CYS A 108 11.95 4.79 -3.32
CA CYS A 108 11.37 5.96 -3.98
C CYS A 108 10.33 6.62 -3.07
N GLN A 109 10.74 7.00 -1.85
CA GLN A 109 9.83 7.37 -0.76
C GLN A 109 9.03 8.65 -1.05
N THR A 110 9.65 9.64 -1.71
CA THR A 110 9.06 10.95 -2.03
C THR A 110 7.91 10.89 -3.04
N PHE A 111 7.84 9.83 -3.86
CA PHE A 111 6.89 9.74 -4.98
C PHE A 111 5.76 8.70 -4.78
N SER A 112 5.67 8.11 -3.57
CA SER A 112 4.66 7.10 -3.24
C SER A 112 3.27 7.71 -2.98
N ALA A 113 2.22 6.89 -3.07
CA ALA A 113 0.84 7.31 -2.77
C ALA A 113 0.66 7.80 -1.32
N ALA A 114 1.37 7.17 -0.39
CA ALA A 114 1.36 7.53 1.02
C ALA A 114 2.13 8.83 1.24
N GLY A 115 3.30 8.98 0.60
CA GLY A 115 4.08 10.21 0.58
C GLY A 115 3.27 11.40 0.06
N ALA A 116 2.56 11.24 -1.06
CA ALA A 116 1.72 12.29 -1.63
C ALA A 116 0.54 12.73 -0.75
N ARG A 117 0.01 11.85 0.13
CA ARG A 117 -1.04 12.24 1.11
C ARG A 117 -0.47 12.81 2.40
N ALA A 118 0.71 12.37 2.81
CA ALA A 118 1.44 12.94 3.95
C ALA A 118 2.01 14.33 3.61
N ALA A 119 2.38 14.57 2.35
CA ALA A 119 2.98 15.79 1.82
C ALA A 119 1.96 16.92 1.53
N GLY A 120 1.07 17.22 2.48
CA GLY A 120 0.51 18.57 2.58
C GLY A 120 1.59 19.65 2.85
N VAL A 121 2.84 19.22 3.02
CA VAL A 121 4.05 20.03 3.09
C VAL A 121 4.83 19.80 1.79
N ASN A 122 5.08 20.89 1.06
CA ASN A 122 5.85 20.88 -0.19
C ASN A 122 7.19 20.15 0.00
N GLY A 123 7.57 19.41 -1.05
CA GLY A 123 8.78 18.62 -1.11
C GLY A 123 10.00 19.38 -0.62
N THR A 124 10.61 18.87 0.43
CA THR A 124 12.01 19.09 0.73
C THR A 124 12.83 18.25 -0.24
N ASP A 125 13.85 18.86 -0.86
CA ASP A 125 14.93 18.17 -1.57
C ASP A 125 15.57 17.16 -0.62
N ASP A 126 15.03 15.94 -0.57
CA ASP A 126 15.53 14.88 0.28
C ASP A 126 16.56 14.08 -0.54
N ASP A 127 17.76 13.87 0.01
CA ASP A 127 18.87 13.11 -0.57
C ASP A 127 18.44 11.71 -1.04
N ARG A 128 17.36 11.17 -0.47
CA ARG A 128 16.69 9.93 -0.88
C ARG A 128 16.17 9.94 -2.32
N GLY A 129 15.89 11.11 -2.90
CA GLY A 129 15.49 11.26 -4.30
C GLY A 129 16.61 10.98 -5.31
N ASN A 130 17.86 10.86 -4.86
CA ASN A 130 19.04 10.69 -5.70
C ASN A 130 19.64 9.27 -5.70
N LEU A 131 19.04 8.27 -5.02
CA LEU A 131 19.62 6.92 -4.92
C LEU A 131 19.75 6.19 -6.27
N PHE A 132 18.92 6.54 -7.26
CA PHE A 132 19.10 6.04 -8.63
C PHE A 132 20.45 6.49 -9.24
N LYS A 133 20.99 7.64 -8.83
CA LYS A 133 22.32 8.10 -9.28
C LYS A 133 23.43 7.21 -8.74
N GLN A 134 23.27 6.65 -7.54
CA GLN A 134 24.23 5.68 -7.01
C GLN A 134 24.15 4.35 -7.76
N TYR A 135 22.95 3.92 -8.17
CA TYR A 135 22.81 2.80 -9.11
C TYR A 135 23.58 3.07 -10.42
N VAL A 136 23.41 4.26 -11.00
CA VAL A 136 24.12 4.71 -12.21
C VAL A 136 25.64 4.75 -11.99
N ARG A 137 26.12 5.24 -10.83
CA ARG A 137 27.55 5.25 -10.47
C ARG A 137 28.15 3.85 -10.56
N ILE A 138 27.47 2.84 -9.99
CA ILE A 138 27.93 1.45 -10.04
C ILE A 138 27.89 0.89 -11.47
N LEU A 139 26.85 1.21 -12.26
CA LEU A 139 26.80 0.83 -13.67
C LEU A 139 27.96 1.40 -14.49
N THR A 140 28.33 2.66 -14.27
CA THR A 140 29.45 3.32 -14.97
C THR A 140 30.80 2.72 -14.58
N LYS A 141 30.95 2.26 -13.33
CA LYS A 141 32.15 1.59 -12.83
C LYS A 141 32.29 0.17 -13.38
N LEU A 142 31.28 -0.67 -13.14
CA LEU A 142 31.34 -2.12 -13.43
C LEU A 142 30.97 -2.45 -14.89
N LYS A 143 30.27 -1.56 -15.58
CA LYS A 143 29.96 -1.68 -17.01
C LYS A 143 29.37 -3.06 -17.40
N PRO A 144 28.35 -3.60 -16.69
CA PRO A 144 27.73 -4.88 -17.04
C PRO A 144 27.12 -4.87 -18.45
N LYS A 145 26.70 -6.04 -18.96
CA LYS A 145 25.97 -6.15 -20.24
C LYS A 145 24.61 -5.44 -20.17
N GLY A 146 23.98 -5.46 -18.99
CA GLY A 146 22.72 -4.80 -18.74
C GLY A 146 22.34 -4.73 -17.27
N PHE A 147 21.14 -4.25 -17.00
CA PHE A 147 20.57 -4.20 -15.66
C PHE A 147 19.05 -4.34 -15.64
N LEU A 148 18.50 -4.71 -14.48
CA LEU A 148 17.08 -4.60 -14.17
C LEU A 148 16.88 -3.65 -12.98
N PHE A 149 16.10 -2.60 -13.21
CA PHE A 149 15.71 -1.63 -12.20
C PHE A 149 14.21 -1.75 -11.91
N GLU A 150 13.88 -2.04 -10.65
CA GLU A 150 12.49 -2.06 -10.17
C GLU A 150 12.13 -0.76 -9.44
N ASN A 151 10.90 -0.30 -9.63
CA ASN A 151 10.37 0.78 -8.81
C ASN A 151 8.83 0.83 -8.74
N VAL A 152 8.31 1.75 -7.93
CA VAL A 152 6.87 2.07 -7.88
C VAL A 152 6.41 2.77 -9.15
N TYR A 153 5.26 2.35 -9.68
CA TYR A 153 4.75 2.84 -10.98
C TYR A 153 4.45 4.35 -11.02
N ARG A 154 4.23 4.99 -9.86
CA ARG A 154 3.79 6.39 -9.79
C ARG A 154 4.85 7.39 -10.22
N ILE A 155 6.12 6.97 -10.27
CA ILE A 155 7.24 7.82 -10.68
C ILE A 155 7.06 8.38 -12.10
N VAL A 156 6.37 7.66 -12.99
CA VAL A 156 6.13 8.08 -14.38
C VAL A 156 5.28 9.35 -14.46
N GLY A 157 4.30 9.52 -13.57
CA GLY A 157 3.39 10.66 -13.55
C GLY A 157 3.73 11.74 -12.52
N ALA A 158 4.68 11.46 -11.62
CA ALA A 158 5.03 12.37 -10.53
C ALA A 158 5.66 13.68 -11.05
N GLN A 159 5.30 14.82 -10.45
CA GLN A 159 5.84 16.16 -10.79
C GLN A 159 5.87 16.44 -12.32
N LYS A 160 4.77 16.11 -13.03
CA LYS A 160 4.67 16.25 -14.51
C LYS A 160 5.72 15.43 -15.29
N GLY A 161 6.18 14.31 -14.72
CA GLY A 161 7.13 13.39 -15.35
C GLY A 161 8.60 13.82 -15.29
N LYS A 162 8.95 14.87 -14.54
CA LYS A 162 10.35 15.32 -14.40
C LYS A 162 11.28 14.23 -13.82
N PRO A 163 10.96 13.53 -12.72
CA PRO A 163 11.83 12.50 -12.15
C PRO A 163 12.04 11.35 -13.13
N TRP A 164 10.99 10.97 -13.86
CA TRP A 164 11.06 9.93 -14.88
C TRP A 164 12.04 10.29 -16.00
N LYS A 165 11.98 11.52 -16.53
CA LYS A 165 12.92 11.99 -17.54
C LYS A 165 14.37 11.97 -17.03
N GLN A 166 14.61 12.40 -15.79
CA GLN A 166 15.95 12.38 -15.18
C GLN A 166 16.52 10.96 -15.10
N ILE A 167 15.71 9.99 -14.67
CA ILE A 167 16.11 8.58 -14.62
C ILE A 167 16.46 8.07 -16.02
N GLN A 168 15.61 8.35 -17.01
CA GLN A 168 15.87 7.93 -18.39
C GLN A 168 17.15 8.54 -18.96
N THR A 169 17.39 9.84 -18.72
CA THR A 169 18.60 10.52 -19.15
C THR A 169 19.84 9.91 -18.49
N ALA A 170 19.83 9.74 -17.16
CA ALA A 170 21.00 9.24 -16.43
C ALA A 170 21.41 7.82 -16.86
N PHE A 171 20.46 6.91 -17.08
CA PHE A 171 20.79 5.57 -17.55
C PHE A 171 21.27 5.54 -19.01
N ARG A 172 20.74 6.43 -19.88
CA ARG A 172 21.23 6.57 -21.26
C ARG A 172 22.64 7.15 -21.31
N GLU A 173 22.93 8.14 -20.46
CA GLU A 173 24.28 8.72 -20.31
C GLU A 173 25.29 7.70 -19.78
N ALA A 174 24.84 6.71 -19.00
CA ALA A 174 25.65 5.55 -18.62
C ALA A 174 25.83 4.50 -19.74
N GLY A 175 25.25 4.73 -20.92
CA GLY A 175 25.43 3.90 -22.11
C GLY A 175 24.40 2.78 -22.31
N TYR A 176 23.20 2.88 -21.73
CA TYR A 176 22.16 1.85 -21.84
C TYR A 176 20.91 2.31 -22.59
N ASN A 177 20.44 1.47 -23.51
CA ASN A 177 19.10 1.54 -24.09
C ASN A 177 18.07 1.00 -23.09
N LEU A 178 16.91 1.66 -22.97
CA LEU A 178 15.93 1.38 -21.93
C LEU A 178 14.64 0.80 -22.48
N TYR A 179 14.28 -0.37 -21.96
CA TYR A 179 13.02 -1.07 -22.21
C TYR A 179 12.25 -1.10 -20.91
N TRP A 180 11.01 -0.61 -20.88
CA TRP A 180 10.28 -0.52 -19.62
C TRP A 180 8.79 -0.79 -19.79
N ARG A 181 8.19 -1.37 -18.75
CA ARG A 181 6.75 -1.56 -18.64
C ARG A 181 6.28 -1.45 -17.20
N ILE A 182 4.99 -1.17 -17.05
CA ILE A 182 4.32 -1.33 -15.77
C ILE A 182 3.63 -2.68 -15.80
N LEU A 183 4.00 -3.55 -14.86
CA LEU A 183 3.50 -4.92 -14.75
C LEU A 183 2.72 -5.07 -13.44
N ASP A 184 1.62 -5.82 -13.45
CA ASP A 184 0.96 -6.28 -12.23
C ASP A 184 1.45 -7.69 -11.90
N ALA A 185 1.99 -7.89 -10.70
CA ALA A 185 2.47 -9.19 -10.26
C ALA A 185 1.40 -10.30 -10.36
N ALA A 186 0.11 -9.95 -10.22
CA ALA A 186 -1.00 -10.88 -10.36
C ALA A 186 -1.06 -11.55 -11.74
N ASP A 187 -0.68 -10.83 -12.78
CA ASP A 187 -0.65 -11.32 -14.16
C ASP A 187 0.47 -12.38 -14.38
N PHE A 188 1.34 -12.60 -13.38
CA PHE A 188 2.46 -13.54 -13.43
C PHE A 188 2.40 -14.65 -12.37
N GLY A 189 1.22 -14.91 -11.79
CA GLY A 189 1.01 -16.00 -10.83
C GLY A 189 1.34 -15.63 -9.38
N VAL A 190 1.49 -14.34 -9.07
CA VAL A 190 1.57 -13.86 -7.68
C VAL A 190 0.15 -13.67 -7.16
N PRO A 191 -0.24 -14.17 -5.97
CA PRO A 191 -1.58 -13.98 -5.42
C PRO A 191 -1.76 -12.58 -4.81
N GLN A 192 -1.21 -11.55 -5.46
CA GLN A 192 -1.26 -10.17 -5.05
C GLN A 192 -1.34 -9.21 -6.25
N PHE A 193 -2.30 -8.30 -6.24
CA PHE A 193 -2.32 -7.13 -7.13
C PHE A 193 -1.23 -6.15 -6.69
N ARG A 194 -0.14 -6.07 -7.45
CA ARG A 194 1.06 -5.27 -7.15
C ARG A 194 1.67 -4.74 -8.45
N GLU A 195 1.28 -3.51 -8.81
CA GLU A 195 1.85 -2.80 -9.96
C GLU A 195 3.28 -2.32 -9.66
N ARG A 196 4.21 -2.61 -10.58
CA ARG A 196 5.61 -2.14 -10.56
C ARG A 196 6.07 -1.66 -11.92
N LEU A 197 6.87 -0.59 -11.91
CA LEU A 197 7.65 -0.17 -13.05
C LEU A 197 8.90 -1.05 -13.09
N ILE A 198 9.09 -1.76 -14.20
CA ILE A 198 10.29 -2.54 -14.46
C ILE A 198 11.00 -1.89 -15.64
N ILE A 199 12.30 -1.65 -15.50
CA ILE A 199 13.17 -1.15 -16.56
C ILE A 199 14.28 -2.18 -16.75
N VAL A 200 14.45 -2.65 -17.99
CA VAL A 200 15.62 -3.40 -18.41
C VAL A 200 16.48 -2.47 -19.26
N GLY A 201 17.73 -2.27 -18.84
CA GLY A 201 18.69 -1.47 -19.57
C GLY A 201 19.75 -2.37 -20.20
N LEU A 202 19.99 -2.23 -21.51
CA LEU A 202 21.00 -3.01 -22.24
C LEU A 202 21.94 -2.08 -23.00
N LYS A 203 23.23 -2.40 -23.04
CA LYS A 203 24.18 -1.67 -23.90
C LYS A 203 23.86 -1.87 -25.39
N GLU A 204 23.58 -3.11 -25.75
CA GLU A 204 23.33 -3.55 -27.12
C GLU A 204 22.14 -4.53 -27.15
N GLY A 205 21.52 -4.67 -28.32
CA GLY A 205 20.40 -5.57 -28.54
C GLY A 205 19.03 -4.92 -28.29
N SER A 206 18.02 -5.77 -28.09
CA SER A 206 16.65 -5.36 -27.79
C SER A 206 16.06 -6.27 -26.72
N PHE A 207 15.02 -5.81 -26.02
CA PHE A 207 14.36 -6.59 -24.99
C PHE A 207 12.85 -6.45 -25.07
N GLN A 208 12.16 -7.59 -25.09
CA GLN A 208 10.70 -7.67 -24.97
C GLN A 208 10.32 -8.30 -23.64
N PHE A 209 9.29 -7.74 -23.01
CA PHE A 209 8.77 -8.29 -21.76
C PHE A 209 7.96 -9.58 -22.03
N PRO A 210 7.94 -10.53 -21.10
CA PRO A 210 7.15 -11.75 -21.26
C PRO A 210 5.64 -11.44 -21.23
N TYR A 211 4.85 -12.24 -21.96
CA TYR A 211 3.40 -12.20 -21.86
C TYR A 211 2.91 -12.50 -20.43
N PRO A 212 1.82 -11.88 -19.96
CA PRO A 212 1.09 -12.34 -18.79
C PRO A 212 0.84 -13.85 -18.85
N THR A 213 1.13 -14.55 -17.75
CA THR A 213 0.84 -15.99 -17.62
C THR A 213 -0.52 -16.25 -17.00
N HIS A 214 -1.08 -15.26 -16.29
CA HIS A 214 -2.35 -15.36 -15.60
C HIS A 214 -3.22 -14.14 -15.88
N GLY A 215 -4.51 -14.32 -15.64
CA GLY A 215 -5.52 -13.29 -15.77
C GLY A 215 -5.97 -13.02 -17.22
N PRO A 216 -6.90 -12.06 -17.39
CA PRO A 216 -7.50 -11.72 -18.68
C PRO A 216 -6.55 -11.22 -19.79
N ASP A 217 -5.30 -10.89 -19.46
CA ASP A 217 -4.31 -10.46 -20.45
C ASP A 217 -3.33 -11.61 -20.83
N SER A 218 -3.52 -12.81 -20.27
CA SER A 218 -2.78 -14.02 -20.65
C SER A 218 -3.24 -14.59 -21.99
N THR A 219 -2.37 -15.33 -22.66
CA THR A 219 -2.66 -15.90 -23.99
C THR A 219 -3.67 -17.04 -23.96
N ASP A 220 -3.81 -17.73 -22.83
CA ASP A 220 -4.73 -18.84 -22.59
C ASP A 220 -5.93 -18.50 -21.69
N ASN A 221 -6.09 -17.23 -21.29
CA ASN A 221 -7.08 -16.77 -20.30
C ASN A 221 -7.01 -17.53 -18.96
N ARG A 222 -5.83 -17.99 -18.56
CA ARG A 222 -5.62 -18.67 -17.29
C ARG A 222 -6.14 -17.81 -16.12
N PRO A 223 -6.89 -18.39 -15.16
CA PRO A 223 -7.37 -17.64 -14.00
C PRO A 223 -6.23 -17.06 -13.17
N TYR A 224 -6.54 -16.08 -12.31
CA TYR A 224 -5.56 -15.60 -11.33
C TYR A 224 -5.29 -16.65 -10.25
N TYR A 225 -4.02 -16.80 -9.86
CA TYR A 225 -3.65 -17.56 -8.67
C TYR A 225 -4.19 -16.87 -7.42
N SER A 226 -5.12 -17.51 -6.73
CA SER A 226 -5.93 -16.88 -5.68
C SER A 226 -5.23 -16.87 -4.32
N ALA A 227 -5.63 -15.97 -3.43
CA ALA A 227 -5.11 -15.92 -2.08
C ALA A 227 -5.41 -17.20 -1.29
N GLY A 228 -6.61 -17.77 -1.46
CA GLY A 228 -7.05 -19.01 -0.82
C GLY A 228 -6.18 -20.19 -1.21
N MET A 229 -5.97 -20.38 -2.51
CA MET A 229 -5.11 -21.45 -3.03
C MET A 229 -3.66 -21.27 -2.58
N ALA A 230 -3.15 -20.03 -2.56
CA ALA A 230 -1.79 -19.75 -2.14
C ALA A 230 -1.48 -20.20 -0.71
N ILE A 231 -2.42 -20.01 0.23
CA ILE A 231 -2.19 -20.29 1.65
C ILE A 231 -2.77 -21.62 2.14
N GLU A 232 -3.38 -22.40 1.25
CA GLU A 232 -3.92 -23.70 1.61
C GLU A 232 -2.80 -24.64 2.12
N GLY A 233 -3.06 -25.33 3.22
CA GLY A 233 -2.09 -26.23 3.85
C GLY A 233 -0.87 -25.53 4.50
N VAL A 234 -0.87 -24.19 4.65
CA VAL A 234 0.17 -23.52 5.44
C VAL A 234 0.15 -24.02 6.88
N VAL A 235 1.29 -24.52 7.36
CA VAL A 235 1.50 -24.84 8.77
C VAL A 235 2.19 -23.65 9.43
N SER A 236 1.46 -22.95 10.31
CA SER A 236 1.99 -21.82 11.06
C SER A 236 2.22 -22.17 12.52
N LYS A 237 3.37 -21.75 13.06
CA LYS A 237 3.70 -21.90 14.49
C LYS A 237 2.83 -20.99 15.37
N VAL A 238 2.46 -19.82 14.84
CA VAL A 238 1.67 -18.81 15.54
C VAL A 238 0.40 -18.52 14.75
N GLN A 239 -0.75 -18.69 15.39
CA GLN A 239 -2.04 -18.37 14.79
C GLN A 239 -2.24 -16.86 14.67
N GLY A 240 -2.95 -16.44 13.63
CA GLY A 240 -3.30 -15.04 13.45
C GLY A 240 -4.22 -14.53 14.56
N SER A 241 -3.97 -13.31 15.03
CA SER A 241 -4.73 -12.69 16.11
C SER A 241 -5.97 -11.96 15.58
N LYS A 242 -7.04 -11.92 16.38
CA LYS A 242 -8.17 -11.02 16.11
C LYS A 242 -7.68 -9.58 16.09
N VAL A 243 -8.27 -8.76 15.22
CA VAL A 243 -7.97 -7.33 15.18
C VAL A 243 -8.69 -6.66 16.35
N GLY A 244 -7.92 -6.14 17.31
CA GLY A 244 -8.45 -5.42 18.46
C GLY A 244 -8.63 -3.92 18.20
N GLY A 245 -8.76 -3.14 19.27
CA GLY A 245 -8.88 -1.68 19.23
C GLY A 245 -10.24 -1.17 18.79
N ARG A 246 -10.35 0.16 18.66
CA ARG A 246 -11.60 0.87 18.36
C ARG A 246 -12.35 0.33 17.15
N HIS A 247 -11.66 -0.02 16.06
CA HIS A 247 -12.30 -0.43 14.81
C HIS A 247 -12.15 -1.92 14.47
N GLY A 248 -11.50 -2.70 15.34
CA GLY A 248 -11.22 -4.11 15.05
C GLY A 248 -12.48 -4.95 14.87
N HIS A 249 -13.51 -4.68 15.69
CA HIS A 249 -14.80 -5.37 15.62
C HIS A 249 -15.53 -5.14 14.29
N LEU A 250 -15.33 -3.98 13.64
CA LEU A 250 -15.97 -3.66 12.36
C LEU A 250 -15.52 -4.62 11.25
N LEU A 251 -14.33 -5.21 11.35
CA LEU A 251 -13.83 -6.16 10.37
C LEU A 251 -14.77 -7.36 10.21
N ASN A 252 -15.48 -7.79 11.26
CA ASN A 252 -16.33 -8.97 11.21
C ASN A 252 -17.39 -8.89 10.12
N ASP A 253 -18.01 -7.71 9.95
CA ASP A 253 -19.13 -7.53 9.02
C ASP A 253 -18.68 -7.14 7.61
N ILE A 254 -17.42 -6.70 7.44
CA ILE A 254 -16.88 -6.34 6.12
C ILE A 254 -16.85 -7.59 5.22
N PRO A 255 -17.51 -7.61 4.06
CA PRO A 255 -17.40 -8.74 3.14
C PRO A 255 -15.96 -8.94 2.63
N PRO A 256 -15.53 -10.18 2.34
CA PRO A 256 -14.24 -10.43 1.70
C PRO A 256 -14.03 -9.56 0.45
N GLY A 257 -12.84 -9.04 0.22
CA GLY A 257 -12.52 -8.13 -0.90
C GLY A 257 -12.84 -6.65 -0.63
N LEU A 258 -13.66 -6.33 0.38
CA LEU A 258 -13.99 -4.97 0.77
C LEU A 258 -13.09 -4.45 1.91
N ASN A 259 -13.24 -3.17 2.23
CA ASN A 259 -12.48 -2.46 3.25
C ASN A 259 -13.39 -1.52 4.04
N TYR A 260 -12.81 -0.59 4.80
CA TYR A 260 -13.54 0.42 5.58
C TYR A 260 -14.65 1.16 4.81
N SER A 261 -14.54 1.27 3.48
CA SER A 261 -15.54 1.94 2.65
C SER A 261 -16.92 1.29 2.78
N PHE A 262 -16.98 0.00 3.14
CA PHE A 262 -18.21 -0.70 3.47
C PHE A 262 -19.06 0.08 4.50
N TYR A 263 -18.43 0.74 5.47
CA TYR A 263 -19.10 1.58 6.48
C TYR A 263 -19.19 3.07 6.08
N THR A 264 -19.44 3.37 4.82
CA THR A 264 -19.61 4.75 4.34
C THR A 264 -21.01 4.95 3.76
N ASP A 265 -21.52 6.19 3.83
CA ASP A 265 -22.78 6.58 3.19
C ASP A 265 -22.81 6.26 1.70
N ARG A 266 -21.66 6.41 1.03
CA ARG A 266 -21.53 6.17 -0.42
C ARG A 266 -21.75 4.71 -0.81
N MET A 267 -21.51 3.77 0.11
CA MET A 267 -21.78 2.34 -0.10
C MET A 267 -23.17 1.94 0.42
N GLY A 268 -23.98 2.91 0.86
CA GLY A 268 -25.33 2.67 1.36
C GLY A 268 -25.39 2.17 2.81
N HIS A 269 -24.29 2.22 3.56
CA HIS A 269 -24.29 1.65 4.92
C HIS A 269 -25.27 2.40 5.83
N PRO A 270 -26.11 1.70 6.61
CA PRO A 270 -27.15 2.31 7.44
C PRO A 270 -26.61 2.99 8.70
N THR A 271 -25.43 2.55 9.16
CA THR A 271 -24.66 3.14 10.28
C THR A 271 -23.23 3.47 9.81
N PRO A 272 -23.02 4.57 9.08
CA PRO A 272 -21.73 4.88 8.49
C PRO A 272 -20.71 5.32 9.55
N HIS A 273 -19.59 4.61 9.68
CA HIS A 273 -18.49 4.98 10.60
C HIS A 273 -17.45 5.89 9.96
N PHE A 274 -17.29 5.81 8.64
CA PHE A 274 -16.24 6.55 7.94
C PHE A 274 -16.81 7.48 6.87
N GLY A 275 -16.09 8.56 6.61
CA GLY A 275 -16.32 9.42 5.45
C GLY A 275 -15.82 8.75 4.16
N TRP A 276 -16.45 9.07 3.03
CA TRP A 276 -15.96 8.58 1.74
C TRP A 276 -14.52 9.06 1.49
N ARG A 277 -13.61 8.12 1.19
CA ARG A 277 -12.17 8.39 0.96
C ARG A 277 -11.42 8.97 2.16
N SER A 278 -11.97 8.90 3.37
CA SER A 278 -11.33 9.43 4.58
C SER A 278 -10.15 8.59 5.07
N LYS A 279 -10.06 7.31 4.68
CA LYS A 279 -8.94 6.40 4.99
C LYS A 279 -8.32 5.83 3.71
N PHE A 280 -7.17 5.20 3.84
CA PHE A 280 -6.53 4.47 2.74
C PHE A 280 -7.31 3.18 2.41
N SER A 281 -7.21 2.70 1.16
CA SER A 281 -7.97 1.53 0.68
C SER A 281 -7.56 0.19 1.31
N ASP A 282 -6.45 0.18 2.04
CA ASP A 282 -5.94 -0.93 2.84
C ASP A 282 -6.49 -0.91 4.28
N TYR A 283 -7.15 0.17 4.71
CA TYR A 283 -7.72 0.28 6.05
C TYR A 283 -8.90 -0.68 6.21
N LEU A 284 -8.82 -1.61 7.18
CA LEU A 284 -9.76 -2.71 7.39
C LEU A 284 -10.02 -3.55 6.14
N TYR A 285 -9.05 -3.65 5.22
CA TYR A 285 -9.21 -4.47 4.03
C TYR A 285 -9.23 -5.96 4.38
N LYS A 286 -10.36 -6.63 4.15
CA LYS A 286 -10.51 -8.07 4.27
C LYS A 286 -10.18 -8.73 2.94
N ALA A 287 -9.23 -9.66 2.94
CA ALA A 287 -8.88 -10.44 1.75
C ALA A 287 -10.07 -11.27 1.25
N ASP A 288 -10.13 -11.49 -0.07
CA ASP A 288 -11.06 -12.44 -0.69
C ASP A 288 -10.28 -13.73 -1.01
N PRO A 289 -10.70 -14.91 -0.54
CA PRO A 289 -9.97 -16.15 -0.85
C PRO A 289 -9.94 -16.47 -2.34
N ASN A 290 -10.92 -15.99 -3.13
CA ASN A 290 -11.05 -16.35 -4.53
C ASN A 290 -10.30 -15.41 -5.48
N THR A 291 -9.63 -14.37 -4.96
CA THR A 291 -8.87 -13.42 -5.76
C THR A 291 -7.49 -13.16 -5.16
N PRO A 292 -6.53 -12.63 -5.93
CA PRO A 292 -5.32 -12.05 -5.36
C PRO A 292 -5.62 -11.01 -4.28
N VAL A 293 -4.79 -10.91 -3.24
CA VAL A 293 -4.90 -9.84 -2.25
C VAL A 293 -4.46 -8.50 -2.84
N ARG A 294 -4.86 -7.38 -2.22
CA ARG A 294 -4.18 -6.09 -2.45
C ARG A 294 -2.73 -6.16 -1.96
N THR A 295 -1.92 -5.21 -2.44
CA THR A 295 -0.51 -5.08 -2.09
C THR A 295 -0.24 -5.18 -0.58
N ILE A 296 0.63 -6.11 -0.18
CA ILE A 296 1.18 -6.16 1.18
C ILE A 296 2.14 -4.99 1.33
N LYS A 297 1.89 -4.13 2.33
CA LYS A 297 2.70 -2.94 2.57
C LYS A 297 3.75 -3.20 3.64
N ALA A 298 4.91 -2.60 3.43
CA ALA A 298 6.02 -2.63 4.38
C ALA A 298 5.71 -1.91 5.70
N GLN A 299 4.88 -0.86 5.64
CA GLN A 299 4.51 -0.05 6.78
C GLN A 299 3.01 0.15 6.81
N GLY A 300 2.45 0.08 8.02
CA GLY A 300 1.02 0.17 8.25
C GLY A 300 0.70 0.38 9.72
N GLY A 301 -0.48 0.92 10.00
CA GLY A 301 -1.02 0.97 11.35
C GLY A 301 -1.73 -0.34 11.72
N GLN A 302 -2.24 -0.41 12.95
CA GLN A 302 -3.00 -1.56 13.46
C GLN A 302 -4.15 -2.03 12.54
N TYR A 303 -4.76 -1.11 11.80
CA TYR A 303 -5.90 -1.39 10.91
C TYR A 303 -5.50 -1.51 9.43
N THR A 304 -4.20 -1.53 9.12
CA THR A 304 -3.73 -1.73 7.74
C THR A 304 -3.75 -3.22 7.41
N GLY A 305 -4.59 -3.59 6.44
CA GLY A 305 -4.67 -4.94 5.89
C GLY A 305 -3.51 -5.28 4.93
N PRO A 306 -3.57 -6.43 4.25
CA PRO A 306 -4.71 -7.33 4.20
C PRO A 306 -4.96 -8.09 5.51
N PHE A 307 -6.24 -8.27 5.88
CA PHE A 307 -6.69 -9.17 6.93
C PHE A 307 -7.26 -10.46 6.32
N HIS A 308 -7.07 -11.57 7.02
CA HIS A 308 -7.57 -12.88 6.60
C HIS A 308 -9.11 -12.86 6.57
N TRP A 309 -9.72 -13.59 5.62
CA TRP A 309 -11.19 -13.69 5.49
C TRP A 309 -11.88 -14.25 6.74
N GLY A 310 -11.13 -14.97 7.57
CA GLY A 310 -11.51 -15.42 8.92
C GLY A 310 -11.36 -14.37 10.03
N ASN A 311 -11.41 -13.07 9.73
CA ASN A 311 -11.43 -11.96 10.70
C ASN A 311 -10.21 -11.88 11.64
N ARG A 312 -9.02 -12.23 11.12
CA ARG A 312 -7.75 -12.21 11.85
C ARG A 312 -6.63 -11.61 11.02
N THR A 313 -5.48 -11.35 11.62
CA THR A 313 -4.25 -11.11 10.87
C THR A 313 -3.80 -12.38 10.14
N PHE A 314 -3.14 -12.23 8.99
CA PHE A 314 -2.42 -13.34 8.37
C PHE A 314 -1.20 -13.73 9.22
N THR A 315 -0.84 -15.00 9.28
CA THR A 315 0.42 -15.45 9.87
C THR A 315 1.62 -15.03 9.00
N ILE A 316 2.84 -15.17 9.50
CA ILE A 316 4.02 -14.83 8.68
C ILE A 316 4.16 -15.79 7.50
N GLU A 317 3.89 -17.07 7.71
CA GLU A 317 3.98 -18.10 6.67
C GLU A 317 2.93 -17.89 5.58
N GLU A 318 1.71 -17.50 5.95
CA GLU A 318 0.69 -17.10 4.97
C GLU A 318 1.13 -15.87 4.17
N LEU A 319 1.69 -14.84 4.83
CA LEU A 319 2.18 -13.64 4.14
C LEU A 319 3.36 -13.95 3.22
N LYS A 320 4.24 -14.88 3.59
CA LYS A 320 5.32 -15.36 2.72
C LYS A 320 4.76 -15.95 1.44
N ARG A 321 3.80 -16.87 1.52
CA ARG A 321 3.16 -17.46 0.33
C ARG A 321 2.40 -16.43 -0.50
N LEU A 322 1.73 -15.47 0.14
CA LEU A 322 1.07 -14.37 -0.58
C LEU A 322 2.06 -13.45 -1.31
N GLN A 323 3.30 -13.36 -0.83
CA GLN A 323 4.40 -12.66 -1.46
C GLN A 323 5.25 -13.60 -2.35
N THR A 324 4.89 -14.87 -2.48
CA THR A 324 5.61 -15.94 -3.22
C THR A 324 7.03 -16.24 -2.73
N PHE A 325 7.32 -15.94 -1.46
CA PHE A 325 8.54 -16.40 -0.80
C PHE A 325 8.49 -17.90 -0.55
N PRO A 326 9.61 -18.62 -0.73
CA PRO A 326 9.70 -20.03 -0.38
C PRO A 326 9.38 -20.33 1.07
N ASP A 327 8.75 -21.47 1.33
CA ASP A 327 8.34 -21.84 2.70
C ASP A 327 9.55 -22.00 3.63
N ASN A 328 10.68 -22.49 3.12
CA ASN A 328 11.93 -22.65 3.86
C ASN A 328 12.78 -21.36 4.00
N TYR A 329 12.41 -20.26 3.32
CA TYR A 329 13.17 -19.02 3.37
C TYR A 329 13.09 -18.35 4.75
N VAL A 330 14.24 -18.09 5.38
CA VAL A 330 14.27 -17.54 6.75
C VAL A 330 14.28 -16.02 6.68
N ILE A 331 13.36 -15.34 7.38
CA ILE A 331 13.35 -13.86 7.46
C ILE A 331 13.59 -13.46 8.92
N ASN A 332 14.66 -12.71 9.15
CA ASN A 332 15.08 -12.26 10.47
C ASN A 332 14.21 -11.11 11.00
N GLY A 333 14.07 -11.03 12.33
CA GLY A 333 13.40 -9.95 13.04
C GLY A 333 12.01 -10.29 13.57
N ASN A 334 11.42 -9.35 14.31
CA ASN A 334 10.07 -9.48 14.84
C ASN A 334 9.00 -9.41 13.73
N ARG A 335 7.74 -9.71 14.07
CA ARG A 335 6.61 -9.71 13.11
C ARG A 335 6.53 -8.43 12.27
N GLN A 336 6.70 -7.25 12.85
CA GLN A 336 6.64 -5.99 12.12
C GLN A 336 7.81 -5.85 11.14
N LYS A 337 9.02 -6.23 11.56
CA LYS A 337 10.22 -6.20 10.71
C LYS A 337 10.16 -7.22 9.57
N VAL A 338 9.58 -8.39 9.80
CA VAL A 338 9.33 -9.40 8.75
C VAL A 338 8.30 -8.88 7.74
N ILE A 339 7.21 -8.26 8.20
CA ILE A 339 6.21 -7.63 7.29
C ILE A 339 6.85 -6.50 6.49
N HIS A 340 7.74 -5.71 7.10
CA HIS A 340 8.51 -4.66 6.41
C HIS A 340 9.31 -5.27 5.24
N GLN A 341 10.07 -6.32 5.51
CA GLN A 341 10.85 -7.06 4.53
C GLN A 341 9.99 -7.61 3.39
N LEU A 342 8.90 -8.31 3.71
CA LEU A 342 7.97 -8.84 2.71
C LEU A 342 7.33 -7.74 1.87
N GLY A 343 6.89 -6.65 2.50
CA GLY A 343 6.21 -5.56 1.81
C GLY A 343 7.12 -4.75 0.88
N ASN A 344 8.41 -4.61 1.21
CA ASN A 344 9.41 -3.96 0.35
C ASN A 344 9.84 -4.86 -0.81
N SER A 345 9.85 -6.17 -0.63
CA SER A 345 10.37 -7.11 -1.61
C SER A 345 9.58 -7.12 -2.94
N VAL A 346 10.29 -7.37 -4.04
CA VAL A 346 9.67 -7.86 -5.27
C VAL A 346 9.20 -9.30 -5.02
N PRO A 347 7.99 -9.70 -5.42
CA PRO A 347 7.57 -11.10 -5.30
C PRO A 347 8.51 -12.02 -6.11
N PRO A 348 9.10 -13.08 -5.51
CA PRO A 348 10.01 -13.97 -6.23
C PRO A 348 9.43 -14.53 -7.52
N GLN A 349 8.14 -14.84 -7.57
CA GLN A 349 7.53 -15.37 -8.79
C GLN A 349 7.55 -14.37 -9.96
N LEU A 350 7.31 -13.08 -9.71
CA LEU A 350 7.47 -12.05 -10.74
C LEU A 350 8.94 -11.94 -11.17
N ALA A 351 9.85 -11.99 -10.20
CA ALA A 351 11.29 -11.95 -10.46
C ALA A 351 11.75 -13.13 -11.31
N ARG A 352 11.26 -14.36 -11.08
CA ARG A 352 11.56 -15.56 -11.88
C ARG A 352 11.20 -15.35 -13.35
N VAL A 353 9.99 -14.87 -13.63
CA VAL A 353 9.53 -14.68 -15.00
C VAL A 353 10.38 -13.63 -15.73
N LEU A 354 10.75 -12.55 -15.05
CA LEU A 354 11.65 -11.53 -15.60
C LEU A 354 13.07 -12.08 -15.81
N ALA A 355 13.60 -12.83 -14.85
CA ALA A 355 14.93 -13.41 -14.93
C ALA A 355 15.04 -14.44 -16.06
N LEU A 356 14.05 -15.31 -16.25
CA LEU A 356 14.00 -16.25 -17.38
C LEU A 356 13.99 -15.52 -18.73
N SER A 357 13.23 -14.43 -18.83
CA SER A 357 13.20 -13.58 -20.03
C SER A 357 14.57 -12.97 -20.33
N ILE A 358 15.28 -12.50 -19.29
CA ILE A 358 16.64 -11.95 -19.41
C ILE A 358 17.64 -13.06 -19.77
N ALA A 359 17.57 -14.21 -19.10
CA ALA A 359 18.45 -15.34 -19.36
C ALA A 359 18.38 -15.76 -20.84
N GLN A 360 17.17 -15.87 -21.39
CA GLN A 360 16.95 -16.25 -22.79
C GLN A 360 17.40 -15.16 -23.77
N GLN A 361 16.95 -13.91 -23.60
CA GLN A 361 17.15 -12.86 -24.62
C GLN A 361 18.52 -12.19 -24.54
N VAL A 362 19.11 -12.10 -23.35
CA VAL A 362 20.35 -11.35 -23.11
C VAL A 362 21.56 -12.29 -23.05
N PHE A 363 21.37 -13.53 -22.62
CA PHE A 363 22.46 -14.48 -22.39
C PHE A 363 22.33 -15.77 -23.20
N ASP A 364 21.33 -15.86 -24.09
CA ASP A 364 21.06 -17.03 -24.93
C ASP A 364 20.96 -18.33 -24.10
N ALA A 365 20.54 -18.22 -22.84
CA ALA A 365 20.45 -19.34 -21.94
C ALA A 365 19.24 -20.20 -22.32
N PRO A 366 19.41 -21.53 -22.43
CA PRO A 366 18.29 -22.41 -22.73
C PRO A 366 17.29 -22.38 -21.58
N LEU A 367 16.00 -22.55 -21.92
CA LEU A 367 14.90 -22.67 -20.97
C LEU A 367 14.23 -24.03 -21.11
N PRO A 368 13.62 -24.59 -20.04
CA PRO A 368 12.85 -25.84 -20.10
C PRO A 368 11.53 -25.73 -20.87
N PHE A 369 11.20 -24.55 -21.39
CA PHE A 369 9.99 -24.26 -22.13
C PHE A 369 10.16 -23.04 -23.03
N LYS A 370 9.26 -22.92 -24.01
CA LYS A 370 9.11 -21.70 -24.79
C LYS A 370 8.49 -20.59 -23.93
N LEU A 371 9.20 -19.47 -23.80
CA LEU A 371 8.68 -18.26 -23.19
C LEU A 371 8.11 -17.35 -24.28
N GLU A 372 6.85 -16.96 -24.14
CA GLU A 372 6.20 -16.04 -25.08
C GLU A 372 6.52 -14.59 -24.73
N LEU A 373 6.92 -13.81 -25.72
CA LEU A 373 7.33 -12.42 -25.58
C LEU A 373 6.28 -11.48 -26.16
N MET A 374 5.91 -10.47 -25.38
CA MET A 374 4.89 -9.50 -25.72
C MET A 374 5.45 -8.43 -26.68
N PRO A 375 4.72 -8.10 -27.76
CA PRO A 375 5.13 -7.02 -28.66
C PRO A 375 5.07 -5.67 -27.97
N ASP A 376 5.91 -4.72 -28.41
CA ASP A 376 6.01 -3.38 -27.80
C ASP A 376 4.69 -2.59 -27.86
N SER A 377 3.87 -2.86 -28.87
CA SER A 377 2.56 -2.22 -29.07
C SER A 377 1.46 -2.72 -28.11
N MET A 378 1.66 -3.82 -27.37
CA MET A 378 0.61 -4.34 -26.50
C MET A 378 0.38 -3.44 -25.29
N GLU A 379 -0.89 -3.10 -25.07
CA GLU A 379 -1.36 -2.40 -23.87
C GLU A 379 -2.01 -3.38 -22.88
N LEU A 380 -1.51 -3.40 -21.65
CA LEU A 380 -2.06 -4.23 -20.58
C LEU A 380 -3.32 -3.59 -19.97
N LYS A 381 -4.39 -4.37 -19.79
CA LYS A 381 -5.74 -3.87 -19.47
C LYS A 381 -6.05 -3.81 -17.98
N PHE A 382 -5.14 -4.24 -17.10
CA PHE A 382 -5.38 -4.24 -15.64
C PHE A 382 -5.79 -2.86 -15.09
N ARG A 383 -5.36 -1.75 -15.72
CA ARG A 383 -5.78 -0.39 -15.33
C ARG A 383 -7.19 -0.03 -15.76
N THR A 384 -7.58 -0.39 -16.98
CA THR A 384 -8.93 -0.11 -17.51
C THR A 384 -9.99 -0.97 -16.80
N ARG A 385 -9.60 -2.15 -16.31
CA ARG A 385 -10.46 -3.06 -15.54
C ARG A 385 -10.85 -2.56 -14.14
N LYS A 386 -10.14 -1.58 -13.56
CA LYS A 386 -10.44 -1.03 -12.22
C LYS A 386 -11.86 -0.44 -12.08
N SER A 387 -12.39 0.13 -13.16
CA SER A 387 -13.76 0.67 -13.17
C SER A 387 -14.82 -0.43 -13.01
N LYS A 388 -14.62 -1.59 -13.67
CA LYS A 388 -15.53 -2.75 -13.55
C LYS A 388 -15.54 -3.30 -12.13
N LEU A 389 -14.38 -3.40 -11.47
CA LEU A 389 -14.26 -3.84 -10.08
C LEU A 389 -15.07 -2.95 -9.11
N THR A 390 -15.17 -1.65 -9.39
CA THR A 390 -15.94 -0.73 -8.53
C THR A 390 -17.42 -1.10 -8.49
N LYS A 391 -18.00 -1.53 -9.62
CA LYS A 391 -19.40 -2.00 -9.67
C LYS A 391 -19.58 -3.31 -8.89
N ILE A 392 -18.64 -4.25 -9.03
CA ILE A 392 -18.65 -5.53 -8.31
C ILE A 392 -18.59 -5.29 -6.79
N TYR A 393 -17.71 -4.39 -6.34
CA TYR A 393 -17.59 -4.05 -4.91
C TYR A 393 -18.84 -3.35 -4.36
N ALA A 394 -19.50 -2.51 -5.16
CA ALA A 394 -20.76 -1.88 -4.77
C ALA A 394 -21.86 -2.93 -4.59
N GLN A 395 -22.01 -3.87 -5.53
CA GLN A 395 -22.99 -4.94 -5.42
C GLN A 395 -22.73 -5.82 -4.19
N LYS A 396 -21.48 -6.25 -3.97
CA LYS A 396 -21.10 -7.07 -2.82
C LYS A 396 -21.37 -6.37 -1.48
N ALA A 397 -21.24 -5.05 -1.43
CA ALA A 397 -21.60 -4.27 -0.25
C ALA A 397 -23.12 -4.25 -0.04
N GLN A 398 -23.90 -4.03 -1.11
CA GLN A 398 -25.36 -4.02 -1.03
C GLN A 398 -25.90 -5.37 -0.54
N ASP A 399 -25.45 -6.48 -1.15
CA ASP A 399 -25.87 -7.83 -0.77
C ASP A 399 -25.57 -8.16 0.71
N ALA A 400 -24.50 -7.57 1.25
CA ALA A 400 -24.13 -7.74 2.65
C ALA A 400 -24.94 -6.81 3.57
N ILE A 401 -25.19 -5.57 3.16
CA ILE A 401 -26.03 -4.61 3.90
C ILE A 401 -27.45 -5.12 4.01
N ASP A 402 -28.01 -5.70 2.95
CA ASP A 402 -29.38 -6.23 2.94
C ASP A 402 -29.56 -7.41 3.93
N LYS A 403 -28.46 -8.08 4.28
CA LYS A 403 -28.44 -9.17 5.27
C LYS A 403 -28.20 -8.69 6.70
N LEU A 404 -27.82 -7.43 6.90
CA LEU A 404 -27.67 -6.88 8.23
C LEU A 404 -29.08 -6.74 8.84
N ASN A 405 -29.32 -7.45 9.94
CA ASN A 405 -30.51 -7.23 10.76
C ASN A 405 -30.35 -5.92 11.54
N ILE A 406 -30.46 -4.78 10.86
CA ILE A 406 -30.43 -3.47 11.51
C ILE A 406 -31.81 -3.19 12.07
N ASP A 407 -31.88 -3.26 13.38
CA ASP A 407 -33.00 -2.73 14.13
C ASP A 407 -33.00 -1.19 14.04
N ASN A 408 -33.66 -0.65 13.01
CA ASN A 408 -33.83 0.79 12.81
C ASN A 408 -34.61 1.46 13.93
N SER A 409 -35.30 0.70 14.80
CA SER A 409 -35.96 1.23 16.00
C SER A 409 -34.97 1.73 17.06
N LYS A 410 -33.68 1.38 16.93
CA LYS A 410 -32.59 1.81 17.82
C LYS A 410 -31.79 3.02 17.36
N ARG A 411 -32.18 3.73 16.28
CA ARG A 411 -31.70 5.10 16.06
C ARG A 411 -32.27 5.98 17.17
N LYS A 412 -31.62 5.97 18.33
CA LYS A 412 -32.00 6.76 19.50
C LYS A 412 -32.18 8.20 19.05
N LYS A 413 -33.36 8.78 19.27
CA LYS A 413 -33.51 10.24 19.23
C LYS A 413 -32.53 10.80 20.26
N ILE A 414 -31.42 11.35 19.79
CA ILE A 414 -30.42 11.94 20.66
C ILE A 414 -30.98 13.30 21.06
N ILE A 415 -31.42 13.39 22.32
CA ILE A 415 -31.74 14.66 22.97
C ILE A 415 -30.73 14.84 24.09
N LYS A 416 -29.81 15.80 23.91
CA LYS A 416 -28.74 16.09 24.87
C LYS A 416 -28.48 17.59 24.92
N SER A 417 -28.47 18.14 26.12
CA SER A 417 -27.93 19.47 26.38
C SER A 417 -26.64 19.34 27.20
N ASN A 418 -25.68 20.22 26.94
CA ASN A 418 -24.44 20.27 27.68
C ASN A 418 -23.98 21.72 27.82
N LYS A 419 -23.42 22.06 28.98
CA LYS A 419 -22.84 23.37 29.24
C LYS A 419 -21.58 23.24 30.07
N GLY A 420 -20.62 24.14 29.88
CA GLY A 420 -19.42 24.12 30.69
C GLY A 420 -18.38 25.15 30.30
N TYR A 421 -17.36 25.23 31.13
CA TYR A 421 -16.20 26.08 30.95
C TYR A 421 -15.08 25.32 30.27
N PHE A 422 -14.40 25.97 29.35
CA PHE A 422 -13.34 25.40 28.54
C PHE A 422 -12.16 26.36 28.40
N SER A 423 -10.98 25.80 28.20
CA SER A 423 -9.75 26.55 27.94
C SER A 423 -9.10 26.00 26.68
N LEU A 424 -8.56 26.90 25.86
CA LEU A 424 -7.85 26.52 24.64
C LEU A 424 -6.35 26.65 24.91
N THR A 425 -5.65 25.52 24.92
CA THR A 425 -4.20 25.53 25.13
C THR A 425 -3.47 26.16 23.94
N ALA A 426 -2.20 26.54 24.13
CA ALA A 426 -1.34 27.06 23.07
C ALA A 426 -1.22 26.12 21.85
N ASN A 427 -1.41 24.80 22.07
CA ASN A 427 -1.40 23.77 21.01
C ASN A 427 -2.79 23.55 20.38
N LEU A 428 -3.74 24.46 20.60
CA LEU A 428 -5.11 24.41 20.06
C LEU A 428 -5.91 23.17 20.51
N VAL A 429 -5.63 22.68 21.72
CA VAL A 429 -6.42 21.62 22.37
C VAL A 429 -7.44 22.29 23.27
N LEU A 430 -8.72 21.95 23.08
CA LEU A 430 -9.82 22.44 23.91
C LEU A 430 -10.04 21.48 25.08
N GLU A 431 -9.84 21.97 26.30
CA GLU A 431 -9.96 21.18 27.53
C GLU A 431 -11.10 21.72 28.39
N LYS A 432 -11.82 20.81 29.07
CA LYS A 432 -12.87 21.22 30.02
C LYS A 432 -12.22 21.74 31.30
N SER A 433 -12.57 22.96 31.71
CA SER A 433 -12.06 23.56 32.94
C SER A 433 -12.94 23.19 34.14
N ASN A 434 -12.31 22.75 35.23
CA ASN A 434 -12.97 22.42 36.50
C ASN A 434 -12.75 23.51 37.58
N LYS A 435 -12.05 24.61 37.25
CA LYS A 435 -11.71 25.68 38.20
C LYS A 435 -12.36 27.00 37.75
N GLU A 436 -13.03 27.69 38.67
CA GLU A 436 -13.75 28.96 38.43
C GLU A 436 -12.87 30.09 37.86
N ALA A 437 -11.54 30.04 38.05
CA ALA A 437 -10.63 31.13 37.70
C ALA A 437 -9.89 30.99 36.34
N SER A 438 -9.91 29.84 35.67
CA SER A 438 -8.99 29.54 34.55
C SER A 438 -9.66 29.09 33.25
N TRP A 439 -10.82 29.66 32.90
CA TRP A 439 -11.52 29.38 31.64
C TRP A 439 -11.42 30.53 30.65
N ASP A 440 -11.29 30.19 29.37
CA ASP A 440 -11.27 31.13 28.25
C ASP A 440 -12.68 31.30 27.68
N TYR A 441 -13.44 30.20 27.62
CA TYR A 441 -14.74 30.15 26.98
C TYR A 441 -15.77 29.41 27.84
N TYR A 442 -17.01 29.89 27.82
CA TYR A 442 -18.19 29.18 28.27
C TYR A 442 -18.95 28.70 27.03
N LEU A 443 -19.26 27.40 26.97
CA LEU A 443 -19.98 26.81 25.85
C LEU A 443 -21.28 26.16 26.31
N GLU A 444 -22.32 26.34 25.51
CA GLU A 444 -23.59 25.62 25.60
C GLU A 444 -23.86 24.88 24.30
N SER A 445 -24.45 23.70 24.39
CA SER A 445 -24.91 22.97 23.21
C SER A 445 -26.17 22.20 23.46
N GLU A 446 -26.92 22.04 22.37
CA GLU A 446 -28.11 21.20 22.31
C GLU A 446 -28.03 20.31 21.07
N ILE A 447 -28.35 19.03 21.25
CA ILE A 447 -28.49 18.05 20.18
C ILE A 447 -29.92 17.55 20.24
N SER A 448 -30.67 17.72 19.15
CA SER A 448 -32.06 17.28 19.06
C SER A 448 -32.42 16.94 17.62
N ASN A 449 -32.87 15.70 17.39
CA ASN A 449 -33.39 15.22 16.09
C ASN A 449 -32.49 15.57 14.89
N GLY A 450 -31.18 15.33 15.01
CA GLY A 450 -30.21 15.60 13.95
C GLY A 450 -29.75 17.05 13.81
N ASN A 451 -30.26 17.94 14.65
CA ASN A 451 -29.77 19.31 14.78
C ASN A 451 -28.75 19.40 15.93
N ILE A 452 -27.64 20.10 15.70
CA ILE A 452 -26.65 20.44 16.71
C ILE A 452 -26.59 21.96 16.79
N SER A 453 -26.88 22.53 17.96
CA SER A 453 -26.67 23.95 18.23
C SER A 453 -25.53 24.12 19.23
N ILE A 454 -24.62 25.06 18.98
CA ILE A 454 -23.53 25.43 19.88
C ILE A 454 -23.47 26.94 20.02
N GLN A 455 -23.39 27.42 21.26
CA GLN A 455 -23.13 28.82 21.56
C GLN A 455 -21.88 28.93 22.43
N LEU A 456 -21.03 29.92 22.14
CA LEU A 456 -19.76 30.16 22.82
C LEU A 456 -19.64 31.61 23.24
N TRP A 457 -19.30 31.85 24.50
CA TRP A 457 -19.00 33.18 25.06
C TRP A 457 -17.62 33.19 25.69
N ASP A 458 -16.93 34.33 25.63
CA ASP A 458 -15.75 34.62 26.44
C ASP A 458 -16.15 35.48 27.67
N LYS A 459 -15.15 36.06 28.34
CA LYS A 459 -15.37 36.93 29.51
C LYS A 459 -15.99 38.29 29.14
N GLU A 460 -15.93 38.72 27.89
CA GLU A 460 -16.54 39.98 27.43
C GLU A 460 -18.07 39.86 27.34
N LYS A 461 -18.58 38.63 27.15
CA LYS A 461 -20.03 38.32 27.11
C LYS A 461 -20.83 39.25 26.20
N LYS A 462 -20.37 39.43 24.95
CA LYS A 462 -21.12 40.24 23.98
C LYS A 462 -22.53 39.71 23.78
N LYS A 463 -23.46 40.63 23.50
CA LYS A 463 -24.88 40.28 23.26
C LYS A 463 -25.14 39.75 21.85
N ASN A 464 -24.35 40.18 20.88
CA ASN A 464 -24.51 39.81 19.47
C ASN A 464 -23.42 38.83 19.04
N PRO A 465 -23.74 37.81 18.24
CA PRO A 465 -22.73 36.89 17.72
C PRO A 465 -21.74 37.64 16.82
N GLN A 466 -20.47 37.36 17.02
CA GLN A 466 -19.35 37.87 16.22
C GLN A 466 -19.06 36.95 15.04
N TYR A 467 -19.27 35.64 15.23
CA TYR A 467 -19.16 34.63 14.18
C TYR A 467 -20.35 33.68 14.23
N GLN A 468 -20.95 33.40 13.08
CA GLN A 468 -22.05 32.45 12.95
C GLN A 468 -21.75 31.45 11.84
N TYR A 469 -22.03 30.18 12.11
CA TYR A 469 -21.84 29.09 11.18
C TYR A 469 -23.15 28.33 11.04
N THR A 470 -23.56 28.10 9.80
CA THR A 470 -24.64 27.17 9.49
C THR A 470 -24.10 26.10 8.56
N VAL A 471 -24.16 24.85 9.00
CA VAL A 471 -23.72 23.68 8.22
C VAL A 471 -24.91 22.78 7.92
N LYS A 472 -25.16 22.51 6.64
CA LYS A 472 -26.24 21.61 6.20
C LYS A 472 -25.82 20.78 4.98
N PRO A 473 -26.37 19.57 4.78
CA PRO A 473 -26.18 18.80 3.56
C PRO A 473 -26.51 19.61 2.30
N ARG A 474 -25.75 19.42 1.22
CA ARG A 474 -26.11 19.94 -0.10
C ARG A 474 -27.40 19.30 -0.59
N ARG A 475 -28.18 20.06 -1.37
CA ARG A 475 -29.39 19.54 -2.02
C ARG A 475 -29.07 18.28 -2.82
N GLY A 476 -29.80 17.20 -2.57
CA GLY A 476 -29.60 15.90 -3.22
C GLY A 476 -28.59 14.98 -2.53
N PHE A 477 -27.87 15.43 -1.50
CA PHE A 477 -27.04 14.57 -0.66
C PHE A 477 -27.86 14.04 0.53
N GLN A 478 -28.22 12.75 0.48
CA GLN A 478 -28.79 12.05 1.62
C GLN A 478 -27.66 11.45 2.45
N THR A 479 -27.68 11.70 3.77
CA THR A 479 -26.69 11.18 4.70
C THR A 479 -27.36 10.27 5.73
N ASN A 480 -26.77 9.10 5.99
CA ASN A 480 -27.12 8.24 7.11
C ASN A 480 -26.34 8.59 8.38
N SER A 481 -25.59 9.71 8.39
CA SER A 481 -24.90 10.21 9.60
C SER A 481 -25.87 10.64 10.70
N GLY A 482 -27.12 10.96 10.35
CA GLY A 482 -28.12 11.48 11.29
C GLY A 482 -27.89 12.95 11.68
N ILE A 483 -27.03 13.69 10.98
CA ILE A 483 -26.83 15.14 11.16
C ILE A 483 -27.45 15.88 9.97
N GLU A 484 -28.43 16.73 10.26
CA GLU A 484 -29.19 17.51 9.27
C GLU A 484 -28.82 18.99 9.28
N LEU A 485 -28.54 19.54 10.46
CA LEU A 485 -28.18 20.95 10.63
C LEU A 485 -27.20 21.11 11.80
N ILE A 486 -26.17 21.92 11.60
CA ILE A 486 -25.32 22.40 12.68
C ILE A 486 -25.37 23.92 12.67
N THR A 487 -25.77 24.53 13.79
CA THR A 487 -25.68 25.96 14.03
C THR A 487 -24.66 26.24 15.12
N MET A 488 -23.72 27.14 14.85
CA MET A 488 -22.72 27.53 15.83
C MET A 488 -22.62 29.05 15.88
N GLN A 489 -22.65 29.62 17.08
CA GLN A 489 -22.54 31.06 17.28
C GLN A 489 -21.46 31.35 18.32
N SER A 490 -20.46 32.15 17.94
CA SER A 490 -19.47 32.70 18.86
C SER A 490 -19.81 34.15 19.16
N PHE A 491 -19.96 34.48 20.44
CA PHE A 491 -20.18 35.82 20.98
C PHE A 491 -18.87 36.46 21.46
N SER A 492 -17.72 35.97 20.98
CA SER A 492 -16.38 36.42 21.33
C SER A 492 -15.72 37.09 20.12
N SER A 493 -15.09 38.26 20.29
CA SER A 493 -14.24 38.85 19.24
C SER A 493 -12.87 38.19 19.11
N ASN A 494 -12.49 37.34 20.06
CA ASN A 494 -11.25 36.59 19.97
C ASN A 494 -11.31 35.58 18.81
N LEU A 495 -10.35 35.67 17.88
CA LEU A 495 -10.25 34.78 16.73
C LEU A 495 -10.09 33.30 17.14
N HIS A 496 -9.48 33.03 18.30
CA HIS A 496 -9.35 31.68 18.83
C HIS A 496 -10.69 31.02 19.21
N SER A 497 -11.76 31.82 19.37
CA SER A 497 -13.12 31.29 19.58
C SER A 497 -13.62 30.47 18.39
N ILE A 498 -13.14 30.77 17.17
CA ILE A 498 -13.39 29.97 15.97
C ILE A 498 -12.82 28.57 16.17
N THR A 499 -11.55 28.45 16.54
CA THR A 499 -10.93 27.14 16.79
C THR A 499 -11.63 26.41 17.92
N ALA A 500 -11.96 27.10 19.02
CA ALA A 500 -12.63 26.51 20.16
C ALA A 500 -14.01 25.92 19.80
N ILE A 501 -14.87 26.67 19.09
CA ILE A 501 -16.22 26.21 18.76
C ILE A 501 -16.20 24.98 17.83
N TRP A 502 -15.28 24.95 16.85
CA TRP A 502 -15.10 23.82 15.94
C TRP A 502 -14.49 22.59 16.64
N LYS A 503 -13.54 22.78 17.57
CA LYS A 503 -13.01 21.69 18.41
C LYS A 503 -14.09 21.10 19.32
N TYR A 504 -14.98 21.95 19.83
CA TYR A 504 -16.11 21.49 20.62
C TYR A 504 -17.10 20.68 19.80
N LEU A 505 -17.46 21.14 18.59
CA LEU A 505 -18.25 20.35 17.65
C LEU A 505 -17.61 18.98 17.39
N GLU A 506 -16.31 18.94 17.11
CA GLU A 506 -15.60 17.68 16.88
C GLU A 506 -15.74 16.73 18.09
N SER A 507 -15.69 17.24 19.32
CA SER A 507 -15.90 16.45 20.54
C SER A 507 -17.33 15.88 20.65
N LEU A 508 -18.35 16.66 20.25
CA LEU A 508 -19.75 16.21 20.26
C LEU A 508 -19.98 15.13 19.20
N VAL A 509 -19.44 15.31 18.00
CA VAL A 509 -19.55 14.33 16.90
C VAL A 509 -18.83 13.03 17.28
N LYS A 510 -17.65 13.09 17.91
CA LYS A 510 -16.97 11.91 18.48
C LYS A 510 -17.81 11.18 19.51
N LYS A 511 -18.43 11.93 20.43
CA LYS A 511 -19.17 11.37 21.55
C LYS A 511 -20.52 10.76 21.16
N TYR A 512 -21.24 11.39 20.23
CA TYR A 512 -22.64 11.06 19.96
C TYR A 512 -22.91 10.47 18.57
N TYR A 513 -21.99 10.63 17.60
CA TYR A 513 -22.21 10.23 16.21
C TYR A 513 -21.18 9.20 15.70
N HIS A 514 -20.34 8.65 16.59
CA HIS A 514 -19.35 7.62 16.26
C HIS A 514 -18.39 8.00 15.11
N LYS A 515 -18.08 9.29 14.95
CA LYS A 515 -17.09 9.79 13.99
C LYS A 515 -15.83 10.22 14.70
N ASP A 516 -14.64 9.82 14.22
CA ASP A 516 -13.36 10.13 14.89
C ASP A 516 -12.96 11.61 14.83
N ASP A 517 -13.40 12.30 13.78
CA ASP A 517 -12.97 13.65 13.41
C ASP A 517 -14.01 14.26 12.44
N LEU A 518 -13.86 15.56 12.18
CA LEU A 518 -14.72 16.25 11.22
C LEU A 518 -14.50 15.81 9.76
N ILE A 519 -13.35 15.19 9.42
CA ILE A 519 -13.09 14.64 8.08
C ILE A 519 -14.03 13.45 7.80
N GLN A 520 -14.37 12.66 8.82
CA GLN A 520 -15.36 11.58 8.67
C GLN A 520 -16.78 12.11 8.39
N LEU A 521 -17.06 13.36 8.75
CA LEU A 521 -18.34 14.02 8.50
C LEU A 521 -18.34 14.74 7.14
N PHE A 522 -17.38 15.64 6.92
CA PHE A 522 -17.35 16.51 5.74
C PHE A 522 -16.62 15.92 4.53
N GLY A 523 -15.92 14.80 4.71
CA GLY A 523 -15.06 14.21 3.69
C GLY A 523 -13.69 14.88 3.62
N TYR A 524 -12.86 14.41 2.68
CA TYR A 524 -11.49 14.89 2.50
C TYR A 524 -11.47 16.18 1.65
N TYR A 525 -10.64 17.16 2.03
CA TYR A 525 -10.57 18.52 1.45
C TYR A 525 -10.30 18.58 -0.07
N GLN A 526 -9.85 17.49 -0.68
CA GLN A 526 -9.57 17.39 -2.12
C GLN A 526 -10.83 17.14 -2.96
N TYR A 527 -11.99 16.95 -2.35
CA TYR A 527 -13.24 16.67 -3.05
C TYR A 527 -14.29 17.73 -2.76
N SER A 528 -15.28 17.84 -3.65
CA SER A 528 -16.44 18.71 -3.45
C SER A 528 -17.11 18.39 -2.12
N ASN A 529 -17.20 19.38 -1.24
CA ASN A 529 -17.82 19.20 0.07
C ASN A 529 -19.30 18.84 -0.11
N ASN A 530 -19.75 17.76 0.53
CA ASN A 530 -21.16 17.34 0.52
C ASN A 530 -22.04 18.21 1.43
N TYR A 531 -21.43 19.12 2.20
CA TYR A 531 -22.09 20.08 3.07
C TYR A 531 -21.88 21.51 2.54
N LEU A 532 -22.88 22.36 2.75
CA LEU A 532 -22.79 23.80 2.64
C LEU A 532 -22.45 24.36 4.02
N ILE A 533 -21.42 25.19 4.09
CA ILE A 533 -21.01 25.91 5.30
C ILE A 533 -21.19 27.39 4.98
N ASN A 534 -22.19 28.02 5.59
CA ASN A 534 -22.38 29.47 5.53
C ASN A 534 -21.71 30.08 6.76
N ILE A 535 -20.95 31.14 6.55
CA ILE A 535 -20.23 31.86 7.60
C ILE A 535 -20.64 33.33 7.53
N GLU A 536 -21.12 33.87 8.64
CA GLU A 536 -21.44 35.28 8.81
C GLU A 536 -20.58 35.84 9.95
N TYR A 537 -20.04 37.04 9.78
CA TYR A 537 -19.22 37.71 10.79
C TYR A 537 -19.55 39.20 10.84
N ASN A 538 -19.45 39.78 12.04
CA ASN A 538 -19.71 41.20 12.32
C ASN A 538 -18.41 41.97 12.52
#